data_AF-A0A0F5PNX0-F1
#
_entry.id   AF-A0A0F5PNX0-F1
#
_cell.length_a   1.000
_cell.length_b   1.000
_cell.length_c   1.000
_cell.angle_alpha   90.00
_cell.angle_beta   90.00
_cell.angle_gamma   90.00
#
_symmetry.space_group_name_H-M   'P 1'
#
loop_
_entity.id
_entity.type
_entity.pdbx_description
1 polymer ?
#
loop_
_entity_poly.entity_id
_entity_poly.type
_entity_poly.pdbx_seq_one_letter_code
_entity_poly.pdbx_strand_id
1 'polypeptide(L)'
;MGIILLFAQGLMKIIRESKDFYKLERGIHELTQKVSRQLLEWAGEKMDKKLMEDRDKKVWEVVGFRAKQVVSIFGEFTYRRRLYSNKETGETKFLLDEVLGIPTGARITPGIREIATKLATEMTFRKVTEILNYLFHHITAMTIWKAMQEVGDEIKKESEEKKEAVFEYKKYQTLYRRSNNKTAEVGQKERRNKALCNL
;
A
#
# COMPACT_ATOMS: atom_id res chain seq x y z
N MET A 1 21.62 5.88 -20.39
CA MET A 1 22.14 6.96 -21.27
C MET A 1 21.15 7.39 -22.35
N GLY A 2 20.46 6.49 -23.05
CA GLY A 2 19.54 6.88 -24.15
C GLY A 2 18.28 7.66 -23.74
N ILE A 3 17.64 7.33 -22.61
CA ILE A 3 16.36 7.94 -22.19
C ILE A 3 16.50 9.46 -21.96
N ILE A 4 17.56 9.87 -21.27
CA ILE A 4 17.81 11.29 -20.94
C ILE A 4 18.08 12.11 -22.21
N LEU A 5 18.83 11.54 -23.15
CA LEU A 5 19.11 12.20 -24.43
C LEU A 5 17.84 12.38 -25.27
N LEU A 6 17.00 11.33 -25.35
CA LEU A 6 15.71 11.39 -26.04
C LEU A 6 14.75 12.40 -25.39
N PHE A 7 14.79 12.54 -24.07
CA PHE A 7 14.03 13.56 -23.34
C PHE A 7 14.46 14.97 -23.74
N ALA A 8 15.77 15.26 -23.69
CA ALA A 8 16.31 16.57 -24.04
C ALA A 8 15.99 16.95 -25.50
N GLN A 9 16.12 15.99 -26.43
CA GLN A 9 15.77 16.19 -27.84
C GLN A 9 14.26 16.45 -28.01
N GLY A 10 13.41 15.69 -27.31
CA GLY A 10 11.96 15.88 -27.32
C GLY A 10 11.55 17.25 -26.80
N LEU A 11 12.14 17.70 -25.69
CA LEU A 11 11.88 19.02 -25.11
C LEU A 11 12.26 20.14 -26.10
N MET A 12 13.45 20.06 -26.70
CA MET A 12 13.91 21.04 -27.68
C MET A 12 12.97 21.12 -28.89
N LYS A 13 12.42 19.99 -29.33
CA LYS A 13 11.41 19.94 -30.40
C LYS A 13 10.12 20.64 -29.99
N ILE A 14 9.58 20.32 -28.81
CA ILE A 14 8.33 20.90 -28.30
C ILE A 14 8.46 22.41 -28.14
N ILE A 15 9.57 22.89 -27.59
CA ILE A 15 9.85 24.33 -27.43
C ILE A 15 9.86 25.06 -28.79
N ARG A 16 10.37 24.42 -29.84
CA ARG A 16 10.44 25.02 -31.20
C ARG A 16 9.09 25.04 -31.92
N GLU A 17 8.25 24.02 -31.71
CA GLU A 17 7.00 23.83 -32.45
C GLU A 17 5.78 24.43 -31.73
N SER A 18 5.87 24.68 -30.43
CA SER A 18 4.75 25.17 -29.62
C SER A 18 4.49 26.65 -29.86
N LYS A 19 3.27 26.96 -30.31
CA LYS A 19 2.80 28.33 -30.57
C LYS A 19 1.97 28.93 -29.43
N ASP A 20 1.59 28.11 -28.45
CA ASP A 20 0.72 28.48 -27.33
C ASP A 20 1.14 27.67 -26.08
N PHE A 21 0.94 28.26 -24.91
CA PHE A 21 1.22 27.65 -23.61
C PHE A 21 0.46 26.33 -23.43
N TYR A 22 -0.78 26.25 -23.89
CA TYR A 22 -1.56 25.01 -23.82
C TYR A 22 -0.88 23.85 -24.56
N LYS A 23 -0.34 24.10 -25.76
CA LYS A 23 0.38 23.09 -26.55
C LYS A 23 1.73 22.74 -25.93
N LEU A 24 2.42 23.74 -25.37
CA LEU A 24 3.69 23.55 -24.69
C LEU A 24 3.53 22.66 -23.46
N GLU A 25 2.59 22.99 -22.57
CA GLU A 25 2.34 22.26 -21.33
C GLU A 25 1.94 20.81 -21.63
N ARG A 26 0.99 20.62 -22.55
CA ARG A 26 0.54 19.28 -22.95
C ARG A 26 1.68 18.47 -23.57
N GLY A 27 2.49 19.07 -24.44
CA GLY A 27 3.64 18.40 -25.04
C GLY A 27 4.68 17.98 -23.99
N ILE A 28 5.01 18.87 -23.05
CA ILE A 28 5.92 18.57 -21.94
C ILE A 28 5.35 17.45 -21.07
N HIS A 29 4.06 17.49 -20.77
CA HIS A 29 3.38 16.48 -19.97
C HIS A 29 3.45 15.10 -20.63
N GLU A 30 3.06 14.99 -21.91
CA GLU A 30 3.10 13.73 -22.68
C GLU A 30 4.53 13.17 -22.79
N LEU A 31 5.52 14.04 -23.03
CA LEU A 31 6.93 13.63 -23.08
C LEU A 31 7.43 13.14 -21.73
N THR A 32 7.09 13.84 -20.65
CA THR A 32 7.46 13.46 -19.28
C THR A 32 6.83 12.12 -18.92
N GLN A 33 5.54 11.92 -19.21
CA GLN A 33 4.88 10.62 -18.99
C GLN A 33 5.60 9.50 -19.75
N LYS A 34 5.99 9.73 -21.01
CA LYS A 34 6.73 8.73 -21.81
C LYS A 34 8.06 8.34 -21.16
N VAL A 35 8.82 9.31 -20.69
CA VAL A 35 10.11 9.08 -20.04
C VAL A 35 9.94 8.41 -18.68
N SER A 36 8.99 8.87 -17.88
CA SER A 36 8.68 8.27 -16.58
C SER A 36 8.27 6.80 -16.72
N ARG A 37 7.48 6.43 -17.74
CA ARG A 37 7.14 5.02 -18.02
C ARG A 37 8.37 4.16 -18.28
N GLN A 38 9.29 4.63 -19.13
CA GLN A 38 10.53 3.91 -19.42
C GLN A 38 11.44 3.78 -18.18
N LEU A 39 11.49 4.82 -17.34
CA LEU A 39 12.25 4.79 -16.09
C LEU A 39 11.64 3.81 -15.08
N LEU A 40 10.30 3.76 -14.97
CA LEU A 40 9.60 2.83 -14.10
C LEU A 40 9.76 1.37 -14.56
N GLU A 41 9.69 1.11 -15.86
CA GLU A 41 9.98 -0.21 -16.42
C GLU A 41 11.41 -0.66 -16.10
N TRP A 42 12.39 0.21 -16.35
CA TRP A 42 13.79 -0.07 -16.04
C TRP A 42 14.02 -0.29 -14.53
N ALA A 43 13.43 0.55 -13.68
CA ALA A 43 13.54 0.42 -12.23
C ALA A 43 12.89 -0.88 -11.74
N GLY A 44 11.71 -1.21 -12.26
CA GLY A 44 11.00 -2.46 -11.96
C GLY A 44 11.81 -3.69 -12.33
N GLU A 45 12.45 -3.70 -13.51
CA GLU A 45 13.34 -4.79 -13.92
C GLU A 45 14.57 -4.93 -13.02
N LYS A 46 15.16 -3.80 -12.59
CA LYS A 46 16.30 -3.81 -11.67
C LYS A 46 15.91 -4.32 -10.28
N MET A 47 14.75 -3.90 -9.79
CA MET A 47 14.20 -4.39 -8.53
C MET A 47 13.87 -5.89 -8.60
N ASP A 48 13.22 -6.36 -9.67
CA ASP A 48 12.92 -7.78 -9.86
C ASP A 48 14.19 -8.64 -9.94
N LYS A 49 15.24 -8.15 -10.62
CA LYS A 49 16.54 -8.82 -10.67
C LYS A 49 17.16 -8.94 -9.28
N LYS A 50 17.17 -7.85 -8.50
CA LYS A 50 17.69 -7.86 -7.13
C LYS A 50 16.90 -8.84 -6.25
N LEU A 51 15.57 -8.82 -6.33
CA LEU A 51 14.72 -9.75 -5.57
C LEU A 51 14.96 -11.21 -5.95
N MET A 52 15.24 -11.50 -7.23
CA MET A 52 15.62 -12.84 -7.63
C MET A 52 16.96 -13.28 -7.02
N GLU A 53 17.93 -12.37 -6.93
CA GLU A 53 19.26 -12.65 -6.38
C GLU A 53 19.20 -12.87 -4.86
N ASP A 54 18.43 -12.03 -4.16
CA ASP A 54 18.29 -12.02 -2.70
C ASP A 54 17.34 -13.10 -2.15
N ARG A 55 16.61 -13.82 -3.01
CA ARG A 55 15.61 -14.80 -2.56
C ARG A 55 16.22 -15.99 -1.84
N ASP A 56 15.46 -16.57 -0.91
CA ASP A 56 15.74 -17.91 -0.40
C ASP A 56 15.42 -18.97 -1.47
N LYS A 57 16.47 -19.53 -2.09
CA LYS A 57 16.39 -20.55 -3.14
C LYS A 57 15.92 -21.91 -2.63
N LYS A 58 15.97 -22.15 -1.31
CA LYS A 58 15.47 -23.38 -0.70
C LYS A 58 13.95 -23.39 -0.70
N VAL A 59 13.35 -22.25 -0.35
CA VAL A 59 11.89 -22.10 -0.21
C VAL A 59 11.24 -21.71 -1.54
N TRP A 60 11.80 -20.75 -2.27
CA TRP A 60 11.13 -20.11 -3.42
C TRP A 60 11.74 -20.52 -4.76
N GLU A 61 10.93 -21.13 -5.60
CA GLU A 61 11.23 -21.40 -7.00
C GLU A 61 10.60 -20.39 -7.95
N VAL A 62 11.24 -20.16 -9.09
CA VAL A 62 10.73 -19.26 -10.13
C VAL A 62 9.90 -20.08 -11.11
N VAL A 63 8.61 -19.78 -11.20
CA VAL A 63 7.69 -20.47 -12.12
C VAL A 63 7.75 -19.84 -13.51
N GLY A 64 7.87 -18.52 -13.57
CA GLY A 64 7.92 -17.79 -14.84
C GLY A 64 7.69 -16.30 -14.70
N PHE A 65 7.44 -15.64 -15.84
CA PHE A 65 7.17 -14.20 -15.89
C PHE A 65 5.69 -13.91 -16.11
N ARG A 66 5.20 -12.83 -15.48
CA ARG A 66 3.87 -12.27 -15.71
C ARG A 66 4.01 -10.76 -15.89
N ALA A 67 3.26 -10.20 -16.84
CA ALA A 67 3.14 -8.76 -17.00
C ALA A 67 1.91 -8.26 -16.23
N LYS A 68 2.00 -7.05 -15.68
CA LYS A 68 0.85 -6.34 -15.11
C LYS A 68 0.85 -4.92 -15.61
N GLN A 69 -0.31 -4.51 -16.06
CA GLN A 69 -0.61 -3.14 -16.40
C GLN A 69 -1.18 -2.44 -15.15
N VAL A 70 -0.60 -1.30 -14.79
CA VAL A 70 -1.05 -0.49 -13.66
C VAL A 70 -1.14 0.98 -14.05
N VAL A 71 -2.05 1.69 -13.41
CA VAL A 71 -2.20 3.14 -13.55
C VAL A 71 -1.48 3.84 -12.41
N SER A 72 -0.51 4.68 -12.76
CA SER A 72 0.27 5.51 -11.85
C SER A 72 0.00 6.98 -12.08
N ILE A 73 0.56 7.82 -11.21
CA ILE A 73 0.61 9.28 -11.37
C ILE A 73 1.34 9.70 -12.66
N PHE A 74 2.19 8.82 -13.21
CA PHE A 74 2.90 9.04 -14.47
C PHE A 74 2.17 8.46 -15.69
N GLY A 75 0.92 8.01 -15.51
CA GLY A 75 0.11 7.34 -16.51
C GLY A 75 0.14 5.82 -16.40
N GLU A 76 -0.44 5.16 -17.40
CA GLU A 76 -0.49 3.71 -17.49
C GLU A 76 0.85 3.13 -17.92
N PHE A 77 1.37 2.18 -17.16
CA PHE A 77 2.61 1.47 -17.49
C PHE A 77 2.46 -0.03 -17.26
N THR A 78 3.25 -0.80 -18.00
CA THR A 78 3.26 -2.26 -17.91
C THR A 78 4.65 -2.69 -17.47
N TYR A 79 4.73 -3.44 -16.37
CA TYR A 79 6.00 -4.02 -15.92
C TYR A 79 5.92 -5.53 -15.88
N ARG A 80 7.09 -6.15 -16.05
CA ARG A 80 7.26 -7.60 -15.97
C ARG A 80 7.76 -7.97 -14.59
N ARG A 81 7.22 -9.04 -14.04
CA ARG A 81 7.60 -9.58 -12.74
C ARG A 81 7.67 -11.09 -12.76
N ARG A 82 8.43 -11.66 -11.84
CA ARG A 82 8.52 -13.11 -11.65
C ARG A 82 7.44 -13.63 -10.70
N LEU A 83 6.83 -14.75 -11.09
CA LEU A 83 5.98 -15.55 -10.23
C LEU A 83 6.85 -16.53 -9.46
N TYR A 84 6.73 -16.50 -8.14
CA TYR A 84 7.40 -17.43 -7.24
C TYR A 84 6.40 -18.45 -6.71
N SER A 85 6.85 -19.69 -6.55
CA SER A 85 6.10 -20.76 -5.89
C SER A 85 6.92 -21.24 -4.69
N ASN A 86 6.23 -21.51 -3.58
CA ASN A 86 6.82 -22.15 -2.42
C ASN A 86 6.88 -23.66 -2.66
N LYS A 87 8.05 -24.27 -2.51
CA LYS A 87 8.24 -25.70 -2.75
C LYS A 87 7.54 -26.60 -1.74
N GLU A 88 7.30 -26.11 -0.52
CA GLU A 88 6.71 -26.89 0.57
C GLU A 88 5.19 -26.73 0.61
N THR A 89 4.70 -25.50 0.47
CA THR A 89 3.26 -25.20 0.61
C THR A 89 2.52 -25.09 -0.72
N GLY A 90 3.23 -24.92 -1.85
CA GLY A 90 2.64 -24.62 -3.15
C GLY A 90 2.07 -23.20 -3.27
N GLU A 91 2.28 -22.35 -2.27
CA GLU A 91 1.81 -20.96 -2.28
C GLU A 91 2.54 -20.15 -3.35
N THR A 92 1.80 -19.32 -4.10
CA THR A 92 2.38 -18.48 -5.15
C THR A 92 2.32 -17.01 -4.80
N LYS A 93 3.40 -16.28 -5.13
CA LYS A 93 3.46 -14.83 -4.87
C LYS A 93 4.32 -14.06 -5.84
N PHE A 94 4.13 -12.74 -5.81
CA PHE A 94 4.89 -11.78 -6.59
C PHE A 94 5.70 -10.89 -5.64
N LEU A 95 6.97 -11.23 -5.42
CA LEU A 95 7.86 -10.47 -4.52
C LEU A 95 7.93 -8.97 -4.89
N LEU A 96 7.89 -8.65 -6.18
CA LEU A 96 7.92 -7.26 -6.63
C LEU A 96 6.64 -6.50 -6.22
N ASP A 97 5.46 -7.13 -6.31
CA ASP A 97 4.20 -6.48 -5.93
C ASP A 97 4.16 -6.25 -4.40
N GLU A 98 4.71 -7.16 -3.60
CA GLU A 98 4.85 -7.01 -2.14
C GLU A 98 5.72 -5.80 -1.78
N VAL A 99 6.91 -5.68 -2.39
CA VAL A 99 7.84 -4.58 -2.12
C VAL A 99 7.28 -3.23 -2.57
N LEU A 100 6.54 -3.20 -3.69
CA LEU A 100 5.90 -1.99 -4.18
C LEU A 100 4.60 -1.65 -3.43
N GLY A 101 4.15 -2.52 -2.52
CA GLY A 101 2.89 -2.34 -1.79
C GLY A 101 1.66 -2.32 -2.70
N ILE A 102 1.69 -3.03 -3.83
CA ILE A 102 0.58 -3.09 -4.77
C ILE A 102 -0.22 -4.37 -4.49
N PRO A 103 -1.47 -4.28 -4.02
CA PRO A 103 -2.27 -5.46 -3.73
C PRO A 103 -2.47 -6.37 -4.97
N THR A 104 -2.67 -7.65 -4.70
CA THR A 104 -2.99 -8.64 -5.74
C THR A 104 -4.28 -8.24 -6.47
N GLY A 105 -4.20 -8.12 -7.80
CA GLY A 105 -5.33 -7.71 -8.63
C GLY A 105 -5.61 -6.19 -8.67
N ALA A 106 -4.91 -5.38 -7.88
CA ALA A 106 -5.05 -3.92 -7.94
C ALA A 106 -4.53 -3.36 -9.28
N ARG A 107 -5.35 -2.53 -9.94
CA ARG A 107 -4.98 -1.85 -11.19
C ARG A 107 -4.34 -0.48 -10.95
N ILE A 108 -4.51 0.11 -9.78
CA ILE A 108 -3.98 1.43 -9.43
C ILE A 108 -2.81 1.30 -8.46
N THR A 109 -1.84 2.18 -8.60
CA THR A 109 -0.73 2.30 -7.63
C THR A 109 -1.18 2.95 -6.32
N PRO A 110 -0.44 2.78 -5.21
CA PRO A 110 -0.78 3.39 -3.92
C PRO A 110 -1.02 4.91 -3.99
N GLY A 111 -0.26 5.64 -4.80
CA GLY A 111 -0.45 7.09 -4.96
C GLY A 111 -1.80 7.45 -5.62
N ILE A 112 -2.24 6.69 -6.63
CA ILE A 112 -3.57 6.89 -7.23
C ILE A 112 -4.67 6.43 -6.27
N ARG A 113 -4.43 5.36 -5.50
CA ARG A 113 -5.35 4.87 -4.46
C ARG A 113 -5.65 5.98 -3.45
N GLU A 114 -4.62 6.66 -2.95
CA GLU A 114 -4.75 7.78 -2.00
C GLU A 114 -5.58 8.94 -2.57
N ILE A 115 -5.29 9.36 -3.80
CA ILE A 115 -6.03 10.45 -4.45
C ILE A 115 -7.50 10.03 -4.66
N ALA A 116 -7.72 8.81 -5.14
CA ALA A 116 -9.06 8.29 -5.42
C ALA A 116 -9.92 8.17 -4.16
N THR A 117 -9.37 7.66 -3.06
CA THR A 117 -10.08 7.51 -1.79
C THR A 117 -10.39 8.85 -1.16
N LYS A 118 -9.45 9.81 -1.23
CA LYS A 118 -9.68 11.18 -0.77
C LYS A 118 -10.78 11.88 -1.55
N LEU A 119 -10.83 11.73 -2.87
CA LEU A 119 -11.91 12.31 -3.68
C LEU A 119 -13.25 11.61 -3.40
N ALA A 120 -13.23 10.30 -3.18
CA ALA A 120 -14.42 9.51 -2.88
C ALA A 120 -15.10 9.87 -1.54
N THR A 121 -14.45 10.57 -0.62
CA THR A 121 -15.11 11.09 0.59
C THR A 121 -16.00 12.29 0.31
N GLU A 122 -15.70 13.04 -0.76
CA GLU A 122 -16.35 14.31 -1.06
C GLU A 122 -17.37 14.21 -2.21
N MET A 123 -17.27 13.18 -3.07
CA MET A 123 -18.11 13.06 -4.26
C MET A 123 -18.33 11.62 -4.70
N THR A 124 -19.27 11.43 -5.64
CA THR A 124 -19.60 10.10 -6.17
C THR A 124 -18.46 9.49 -6.98
N PHE A 125 -18.30 8.16 -6.96
CA PHE A 125 -17.25 7.46 -7.71
C PHE A 125 -17.26 7.77 -9.21
N ARG A 126 -18.43 8.06 -9.78
CA ARG A 126 -18.55 8.49 -11.18
C ARG A 126 -17.88 9.84 -11.40
N LYS A 127 -18.09 10.81 -10.51
CA LYS A 127 -17.45 12.13 -10.59
C LYS A 127 -15.94 12.04 -10.37
N VAL A 128 -15.50 11.21 -9.43
CA VAL A 128 -14.07 10.90 -9.24
C VAL A 128 -13.47 10.32 -10.52
N THR A 129 -14.17 9.38 -11.17
CA THR A 129 -13.74 8.78 -12.43
C THR A 129 -13.61 9.82 -13.54
N GLU A 130 -14.59 10.71 -13.68
CA GLU A 130 -14.55 11.81 -14.64
C GLU A 130 -13.31 12.68 -14.43
N ILE A 131 -13.03 13.09 -13.18
CA ILE A 131 -11.86 13.92 -12.83
C ILE A 131 -10.55 13.18 -13.11
N LEU A 132 -10.40 11.95 -12.61
CA LEU A 132 -9.15 11.20 -12.74
C LEU A 132 -8.84 10.81 -14.19
N ASN A 133 -9.88 10.59 -15.01
CA ASN A 133 -9.68 10.27 -16.42
C ASN A 133 -9.21 11.47 -17.26
N TYR A 134 -9.32 12.71 -16.78
CA TYR A 134 -8.64 13.84 -17.45
C TYR A 134 -7.11 13.74 -17.35
N LEU A 135 -6.58 13.03 -16.35
CA LEU A 135 -5.15 13.01 -16.03
C LEU A 135 -4.48 11.66 -16.30
N PHE A 136 -5.12 10.55 -15.95
CA PHE A 136 -4.47 9.23 -15.89
C PHE A 136 -5.04 8.18 -16.87
N HIS A 137 -6.21 8.46 -17.47
CA HIS A 137 -6.99 7.57 -18.32
C HIS A 137 -7.31 6.17 -17.70
N HIS A 138 -8.32 5.49 -18.23
CA HIS A 138 -8.67 4.09 -17.92
C HIS A 138 -8.95 3.73 -16.44
N ILE A 139 -9.27 4.71 -15.59
CA ILE A 139 -9.78 4.47 -14.24
C ILE A 139 -11.29 4.28 -14.32
N THR A 140 -11.82 3.29 -13.60
CA THR A 140 -13.26 3.00 -13.57
C THR A 140 -13.83 3.25 -12.18
N ALA A 141 -15.14 3.53 -12.11
CA ALA A 141 -15.84 3.69 -10.83
C ALA A 141 -15.72 2.44 -9.95
N MET A 142 -15.69 1.25 -10.55
CA MET A 142 -15.48 -0.02 -9.84
C MET A 142 -14.07 -0.11 -9.22
N THR A 143 -13.06 0.42 -9.91
CA THR A 143 -11.69 0.48 -9.39
C THR A 143 -11.61 1.36 -8.14
N ILE A 144 -12.29 2.51 -8.17
CA ILE A 144 -12.35 3.43 -7.01
C ILE A 144 -13.16 2.81 -5.88
N TRP A 145 -14.28 2.16 -6.18
CA TRP A 145 -15.08 1.45 -5.17
C TRP A 145 -14.27 0.35 -4.46
N LYS A 146 -13.53 -0.47 -5.22
CA LYS A 146 -12.65 -1.50 -4.63
C LYS A 146 -11.58 -0.89 -3.72
N ALA A 147 -10.90 0.17 -4.20
CA ALA A 147 -9.92 0.90 -3.40
C ALA A 147 -10.52 1.46 -2.11
N MET A 148 -11.76 1.96 -2.15
CA MET A 148 -12.47 2.46 -0.98
C MET A 148 -12.86 1.34 0.00
N GLN A 149 -13.28 0.17 -0.50
CA GLN A 149 -13.56 -1.00 0.34
C GLN A 149 -12.29 -1.49 1.05
N GLU A 150 -11.18 -1.62 0.32
CA GLU A 150 -9.89 -2.02 0.90
C GLU A 150 -9.46 -1.09 2.04
N VAL A 151 -9.56 0.23 1.84
CA VAL A 151 -9.26 1.21 2.90
C VAL A 151 -10.25 1.09 4.06
N GLY A 152 -11.53 0.86 3.78
CA GLY A 152 -12.54 0.62 4.82
C GLY A 152 -12.24 -0.61 5.67
N ASP A 153 -11.81 -1.70 5.04
CA ASP A 153 -11.42 -2.94 5.71
C ASP A 153 -10.14 -2.77 6.54
N GLU A 154 -9.14 -2.04 6.01
CA GLU A 154 -7.92 -1.65 6.73
C GLU A 154 -8.26 -0.87 8.02
N ILE A 155 -9.11 0.16 7.91
CA ILE A 155 -9.55 0.98 9.06
C ILE A 155 -10.35 0.13 10.06
N LYS A 156 -11.22 -0.75 9.56
CA LYS A 156 -12.05 -1.61 10.42
C LYS A 156 -11.17 -2.53 11.25
N LYS A 157 -10.19 -3.19 10.61
CA LYS A 157 -9.24 -4.08 11.29
C LYS A 157 -8.43 -3.33 12.34
N GLU A 158 -7.91 -2.16 12.00
CA GLU A 158 -7.17 -1.31 12.96
C GLU A 158 -8.06 -0.92 14.15
N SER A 159 -9.35 -0.64 13.91
CA SER A 159 -10.32 -0.34 14.97
C SER A 159 -10.58 -1.54 15.89
N GLU A 160 -10.58 -2.76 15.35
CA GLU A 160 -10.79 -4.00 16.10
C GLU A 160 -9.57 -4.30 16.98
N GLU A 161 -8.36 -4.22 16.43
CA GLU A 161 -7.10 -4.38 17.18
C GLU A 161 -6.99 -3.36 18.33
N LYS A 162 -7.35 -2.10 18.07
CA LYS A 162 -7.41 -1.05 19.11
C LYS A 162 -8.45 -1.36 20.18
N LYS A 163 -9.63 -1.88 19.81
CA LYS A 163 -10.68 -2.27 20.77
C LYS A 163 -10.21 -3.44 21.64
N GLU A 164 -9.58 -4.45 21.06
CA GLU A 164 -9.01 -5.59 21.79
C GLU A 164 -7.92 -5.15 22.77
N ALA A 165 -7.00 -4.28 22.35
CA ALA A 165 -5.97 -3.74 23.23
C ALA A 165 -6.55 -2.97 24.43
N VAL A 166 -7.59 -2.14 24.18
CA VAL A 166 -8.30 -1.42 25.26
C VAL A 166 -9.06 -2.38 26.18
N PHE A 167 -9.64 -3.45 25.63
CA PHE A 167 -10.35 -4.46 26.40
C PHE A 167 -9.42 -5.26 27.31
N GLU A 168 -8.29 -5.73 26.79
CA GLU A 168 -7.27 -6.44 27.58
C GLU A 168 -6.65 -5.53 28.66
N TYR A 169 -6.38 -4.26 28.34
CA TYR A 169 -5.91 -3.29 29.33
C TYR A 169 -6.91 -3.10 30.50
N LYS A 170 -8.20 -2.94 30.19
CA LYS A 170 -9.25 -2.83 31.22
C LYS A 170 -9.38 -4.10 32.06
N LYS A 171 -9.23 -5.28 31.45
CA LYS A 171 -9.27 -6.58 32.13
C LYS A 171 -8.10 -6.73 33.10
N TYR A 172 -6.89 -6.36 32.67
CA TYR A 172 -5.69 -6.35 33.52
C TYR A 172 -5.86 -5.43 34.74
N GLN A 173 -6.35 -4.21 34.56
CA GLN A 173 -6.62 -3.30 35.67
C GLN A 173 -7.64 -3.86 36.68
N THR A 174 -8.69 -4.51 36.18
CA THR A 174 -9.73 -5.11 37.02
C THR A 174 -9.19 -6.28 37.84
N LEU A 175 -8.34 -7.12 37.23
CA LEU A 175 -7.67 -8.23 37.90
C LEU A 175 -6.67 -7.74 38.96
N TYR A 176 -5.87 -6.73 38.64
CA TYR A 176 -4.92 -6.12 39.56
C TYR A 176 -5.63 -5.50 40.77
N ARG A 177 -6.74 -4.77 40.55
CA ARG A 177 -7.57 -4.22 41.63
C ARG A 177 -8.18 -5.30 42.52
N ARG A 178 -8.65 -6.41 41.93
CA ARG A 178 -9.16 -7.57 42.71
C ARG A 178 -8.08 -8.27 43.50
N SER A 179 -6.87 -8.40 42.96
CA SER A 179 -5.73 -9.00 43.65
C SER A 179 -5.31 -8.17 44.86
N ASN A 180 -5.16 -6.85 44.68
CA ASN A 180 -4.80 -5.93 45.76
C ASN A 180 -5.85 -5.86 46.88
N ASN A 181 -7.13 -5.90 46.53
CA ASN A 181 -8.19 -5.94 47.54
C ASN A 181 -8.16 -7.25 48.35
N LYS A 182 -7.87 -8.39 47.71
CA LYS A 182 -7.73 -9.68 48.41
C LYS A 182 -6.53 -9.70 49.34
N THR A 183 -5.36 -9.19 48.93
CA THR A 183 -4.18 -9.11 49.81
C THR A 183 -4.40 -8.14 50.98
N ALA A 184 -5.12 -7.03 50.77
CA ALA A 184 -5.50 -6.12 51.85
C ALA A 184 -6.44 -6.79 52.88
N GLU A 185 -7.45 -7.54 52.43
CA GLU A 185 -8.37 -8.27 53.31
C GLU A 185 -7.68 -9.38 54.12
N VAL A 186 -6.75 -10.12 53.52
CA VAL A 186 -5.98 -11.17 54.20
C VAL A 186 -5.07 -10.57 55.28
N GLY A 187 -4.34 -9.50 54.96
CA GLY A 187 -3.47 -8.82 55.93
C GLY A 187 -4.25 -8.19 57.10
N GLN A 188 -5.49 -7.73 56.87
CA GLN A 188 -6.34 -7.18 57.92
C GLN A 188 -6.90 -8.28 58.84
N LYS A 189 -7.23 -9.46 58.29
CA LYS A 189 -7.61 -10.65 59.07
C LYS A 189 -6.46 -11.18 59.92
N GLU A 190 -5.26 -11.26 59.38
CA GLU A 190 -4.08 -11.74 60.12
C GLU A 190 -3.72 -10.81 61.27
N ARG A 191 -3.76 -9.49 61.06
CA ARG A 191 -3.54 -8.50 62.14
C ARG A 191 -4.60 -8.62 63.24
N ARG A 192 -5.86 -8.86 62.87
CA ARG A 192 -6.97 -9.02 63.82
C ARG A 192 -6.86 -10.34 64.61
N ASN A 193 -6.48 -11.44 63.98
CA ASN A 193 -6.23 -12.72 64.68
C ASN A 193 -5.01 -12.63 65.60
N LYS A 194 -3.94 -11.93 65.19
CA LYS A 194 -2.75 -11.75 66.03
C LYS A 194 -3.01 -10.87 67.26
N ALA A 195 -3.94 -9.92 67.16
CA ALA A 195 -4.41 -9.14 68.30
C ALA A 195 -5.31 -9.95 69.25
N LEU A 196 -6.04 -10.94 68.75
CA LEU A 196 -6.90 -11.83 69.55
C LEU A 196 -6.12 -12.96 70.24
N CYS A 197 -4.99 -13.42 69.69
CA CYS A 197 -4.14 -14.44 70.31
C CYS A 197 -3.18 -13.89 71.39
N ASN A 198 -3.10 -12.57 71.56
CA ASN A 198 -2.26 -11.91 72.57
C ASN A 198 -3.06 -11.39 73.79
N LEU A 199 -4.31 -11.83 73.93
CA LEU A 199 -5.22 -11.64 75.08
C LEU A 199 -5.43 -12.99 75.76
#